data_AF-A0A9P1JNN6-F1
#
_entry.id   AF-A0A9P1JNN6-F1
#
_cell.length_a   1.000
_cell.length_b   1.000
_cell.length_c   1.000
_cell.angle_alpha   90.00
_cell.angle_beta   90.00
_cell.angle_gamma   90.00
#
_symmetry.space_group_name_H-M   'P 1'
#
loop_
_entity.id
_entity.type
_entity.pdbx_description
1 polymer ?
#
loop_
_entity_poly.entity_id
_entity_poly.type
_entity_poly.pdbx_seq_one_letter_code
_entity_poly.pdbx_strand_id
1 'polypeptide(L)'
;MPDTRLYDSDFFAWTQDQAGRLRRLAAERSNVDLDLENLAEEIESMGRSEQQQLESRLTVLLLHLLKWRFQPGLRGNSWRLTIKEQRNRIERHLRKNPSLKAMLDETIVDAYSDALIGAERETGLPETTFPKDCPWSFDQMMDDGFLPEA
;
A
#
# COMPACT_ATOMS: atom_id res chain seq x y z
N MET A 1 -14.95 18.50 19.56
CA MET A 1 -14.83 17.05 19.78
C MET A 1 -13.75 16.54 18.83
N PRO A 2 -12.88 15.61 19.23
CA PRO A 2 -11.99 14.95 18.27
C PRO A 2 -12.88 14.33 17.19
N ASP A 3 -12.43 14.40 15.94
CA ASP A 3 -13.25 13.98 14.79
C ASP A 3 -13.26 12.45 14.71
N THR A 4 -14.06 11.81 15.57
CA THR A 4 -14.23 10.36 15.63
C THR A 4 -14.67 9.78 14.30
N ARG A 5 -15.31 10.59 13.44
CA ARG A 5 -15.65 10.19 12.07
C ARG A 5 -14.39 9.92 11.25
N LEU A 6 -13.36 10.77 11.35
CA LEU A 6 -12.13 10.60 10.60
C LEU A 6 -11.36 9.36 11.05
N TYR A 7 -11.34 9.04 12.35
CA TYR A 7 -10.74 7.80 12.86
C TYR A 7 -11.34 6.54 12.20
N ASP A 8 -12.67 6.51 12.04
CA ASP A 8 -13.37 5.35 11.47
C ASP A 8 -13.37 5.33 9.93
N SER A 9 -13.35 6.49 9.28
CA SER A 9 -13.50 6.61 7.82
C SER A 9 -12.20 6.82 7.06
N ASP A 10 -11.18 7.40 7.72
CA ASP A 10 -9.87 7.71 7.14
C ASP A 10 -8.79 7.72 8.21
N PHE A 11 -8.42 6.52 8.67
CA PHE A 11 -7.52 6.35 9.80
C PHE A 11 -6.15 6.97 9.52
N PHE A 12 -5.60 6.84 8.31
CA PHE A 12 -4.37 7.52 7.91
C PHE A 12 -4.47 9.04 8.11
N ALA A 13 -5.47 9.72 7.53
CA ALA A 13 -5.62 11.17 7.68
C ALA A 13 -5.78 11.58 9.15
N TRP A 14 -6.49 10.76 9.93
CA TRP A 14 -6.63 10.98 11.37
C TRP A 14 -5.28 10.94 12.11
N THR A 15 -4.41 9.97 11.81
CA THR A 15 -3.08 9.90 12.45
C THR A 15 -2.25 11.16 12.18
N GLN A 16 -2.26 11.65 10.94
CA GLN A 16 -1.52 12.86 10.55
C GLN A 16 -2.05 14.11 11.27
N ASP A 17 -3.38 14.28 11.34
CA ASP A 17 -4.01 15.40 12.03
C ASP A 17 -3.72 15.37 13.55
N GLN A 18 -3.82 14.19 14.19
CA GLN A 18 -3.58 14.06 15.62
C GLN A 18 -2.11 14.28 16.00
N ALA A 19 -1.17 13.71 15.25
CA ALA A 19 0.26 13.96 15.45
C ALA A 19 0.58 15.47 15.34
N GLY A 20 0.04 16.14 14.33
CA GLY A 20 0.19 17.59 14.16
C GLY A 20 -0.41 18.41 15.30
N ARG A 21 -1.55 17.99 15.88
CA ARG A 21 -2.15 18.64 17.05
C ARG A 21 -1.31 18.48 18.30
N LEU A 22 -0.75 17.29 18.52
CA LEU A 22 0.12 17.02 19.67
C LEU A 22 1.39 17.87 19.64
N ARG A 23 2.05 17.96 18.48
CA ARG A 23 3.23 18.83 18.30
C ARG A 23 2.91 20.31 18.52
N ARG A 24 1.77 20.80 18.01
CA ARG A 24 1.31 22.18 18.31
C ARG A 24 1.07 22.40 19.80
N LEU A 25 0.45 21.43 20.48
CA LEU A 25 0.19 21.52 21.91
C LEU A 25 1.50 21.54 22.71
N ALA A 26 2.49 20.74 22.33
CA ALA A 26 3.82 20.72 22.93
C ALA A 26 4.50 22.09 22.83
N ALA A 27 4.38 22.75 21.67
CA ALA A 27 4.93 24.09 21.45
C ALA A 27 4.20 25.21 22.22
N GLU A 28 2.88 25.10 22.38
CA GLU A 28 2.04 26.14 23.00
C GLU A 28 1.90 26.01 24.52
N ARG A 29 2.05 24.81 25.09
CA ARG A 29 1.77 24.56 26.51
C ARG A 29 2.89 23.78 27.20
N SER A 30 3.76 24.52 27.87
CA SER A 30 4.89 24.00 28.65
C SER A 30 4.54 23.23 29.93
N ASN A 31 3.25 23.17 30.32
CA ASN A 31 2.84 22.67 31.64
C ASN A 31 2.00 21.37 31.57
N VAL A 32 2.05 20.65 30.45
CA VAL A 32 1.41 19.34 30.33
C VAL A 32 2.41 18.27 30.75
N ASP A 33 2.06 17.47 31.75
CA ASP A 33 2.87 16.32 32.21
C ASP A 33 2.66 15.09 31.30
N LEU A 34 2.87 15.29 30.00
CA LEU A 34 2.82 14.25 28.97
C LEU A 34 3.96 14.47 27.97
N ASP A 35 4.56 13.39 27.51
CA ASP A 35 5.58 13.42 26.45
C ASP A 35 4.91 13.54 25.07
N LEU A 36 4.40 14.73 24.79
CA LEU A 36 3.57 15.01 23.61
C LEU A 36 4.31 14.80 22.28
N GLU A 37 5.63 15.00 22.25
CA GLU A 37 6.44 14.76 21.04
C GLU A 37 6.53 13.28 20.72
N ASN A 38 6.86 12.43 21.69
CA ASN A 38 6.91 10.99 21.47
C ASN A 38 5.51 10.40 21.21
N LEU A 39 4.46 10.92 21.85
CA LEU A 39 3.09 10.51 21.54
C LEU A 39 2.68 10.88 20.11
N ALA A 40 3.09 12.05 19.60
CA ALA A 40 2.84 12.44 18.22
C ALA A 40 3.54 11.47 17.24
N GLU A 41 4.78 11.12 17.53
CA GLU A 41 5.58 10.19 16.72
C GLU A 41 4.93 8.80 16.66
N GLU A 42 4.47 8.26 17.79
CA GLU A 42 3.80 6.96 17.82
C GLU A 42 2.48 6.97 17.04
N ILE A 43 1.70 8.05 17.11
CA ILE A 43 0.48 8.15 16.29
C ILE A 43 0.82 8.22 14.80
N GLU A 44 1.83 8.99 14.42
CA GLU A 44 2.28 9.08 13.02
C GLU A 44 2.83 7.75 12.51
N SER A 45 3.50 6.98 13.37
CA SER A 45 4.02 5.64 13.05
C SER A 45 2.90 4.65 12.71
N MET A 46 1.74 4.76 13.36
CA MET A 46 0.54 3.99 13.00
C MET A 46 0.08 4.33 11.58
N GLY A 47 0.11 5.61 11.20
CA GLY A 47 -0.20 6.05 9.84
C GLY A 47 0.76 5.49 8.80
N ARG A 48 2.07 5.56 9.08
CA ARG A 48 3.11 4.96 8.22
C ARG A 48 2.92 3.46 8.03
N SER A 49 2.44 2.75 9.05
CA SER A 49 2.14 1.32 8.96
C SER A 49 1.00 1.02 7.98
N GLU A 50 -0.03 1.88 7.91
CA GLU A 50 -1.11 1.74 6.93
C GLU A 50 -0.62 1.96 5.49
N GLN A 51 0.30 2.90 5.28
CA GLN A 51 0.95 3.12 3.99
C GLN A 51 1.78 1.91 3.57
N GLN A 52 2.66 1.40 4.45
CA GLN A 52 3.48 0.21 4.20
C GLN A 52 2.61 -1.03 3.93
N GLN A 53 1.44 -1.13 4.58
CA GLN A 53 0.50 -2.21 4.32
C GLN A 53 -0.09 -2.12 2.91
N LEU A 54 -0.38 -0.92 2.40
CA LEU A 54 -0.86 -0.73 1.03
C LEU A 54 0.22 -1.16 0.03
N GLU A 55 1.45 -0.67 0.23
CA GLU A 55 2.63 -1.01 -0.59
C GLU A 55 2.84 -2.52 -0.65
N SER A 56 2.93 -3.19 0.51
CA SER A 56 3.10 -4.65 0.60
C SER A 56 2.04 -5.43 -0.17
N ARG A 57 0.77 -4.98 -0.14
CA ARG A 57 -0.31 -5.63 -0.89
C ARG A 57 -0.17 -5.42 -2.40
N LEU A 58 0.20 -4.21 -2.82
CA LEU A 58 0.48 -3.90 -4.22
C LEU A 58 1.66 -4.72 -4.74
N THR A 59 2.73 -4.86 -3.96
CA THR A 59 3.90 -5.69 -4.30
C THR A 59 3.48 -7.12 -4.60
N VAL A 60 2.66 -7.72 -3.73
CA VAL A 60 2.20 -9.11 -3.92
C VAL A 60 1.29 -9.23 -5.15
N LEU A 61 0.42 -8.25 -5.40
CA LEU A 61 -0.44 -8.21 -6.59
C LEU A 61 0.40 -8.14 -7.87
N LEU A 62 1.30 -7.15 -7.96
CA LEU A 62 2.16 -6.92 -9.12
C LEU A 62 3.07 -8.11 -9.40
N LEU A 63 3.66 -8.70 -8.36
CA LEU A 63 4.44 -9.94 -8.45
C LEU A 63 3.64 -11.06 -9.13
N HIS A 64 2.39 -11.27 -8.71
CA HIS A 64 1.57 -12.33 -9.29
C HIS A 64 1.09 -12.01 -10.70
N LEU A 65 0.88 -10.73 -11.05
CA LEU A 65 0.61 -10.31 -12.42
C LEU A 65 1.82 -10.52 -13.34
N LEU A 66 3.04 -10.24 -12.86
CA LEU A 66 4.28 -10.54 -13.59
C LEU A 66 4.44 -12.04 -13.81
N LYS A 67 4.32 -12.86 -12.75
CA LYS A 67 4.33 -14.33 -12.87
C LYS A 67 3.28 -14.83 -13.85
N TRP A 68 2.07 -14.28 -13.78
CA TRP A 68 0.99 -14.63 -14.70
C TRP A 68 1.37 -14.34 -16.16
N ARG A 69 1.92 -13.16 -16.44
CA ARG A 69 2.34 -12.76 -17.78
C ARG A 69 3.47 -13.63 -18.32
N PHE A 70 4.55 -13.78 -17.54
CA PHE A 70 5.82 -14.32 -18.03
C PHE A 70 6.02 -15.83 -17.81
N GLN A 71 5.13 -16.50 -17.07
CA GLN A 71 5.16 -17.96 -16.91
C GLN A 71 3.79 -18.59 -17.28
N PRO A 72 3.33 -18.49 -18.54
CA PRO A 72 2.02 -18.99 -18.95
C PRO A 72 1.79 -20.47 -18.65
N GLY A 73 2.84 -21.29 -18.70
CA GLY A 73 2.77 -22.74 -18.40
C GLY A 73 2.55 -23.07 -16.92
N LEU A 74 2.70 -22.11 -16.01
CA LEU A 74 2.53 -22.29 -14.56
C LEU A 74 1.27 -21.60 -14.02
N ARG A 75 0.47 -21.00 -14.90
CA ARG A 75 -0.81 -20.38 -14.52
C ARG A 75 -1.70 -21.43 -13.87
N GLY A 76 -2.26 -21.08 -12.73
CA GLY A 76 -3.13 -21.99 -11.98
C GLY A 76 -4.06 -21.25 -11.03
N ASN A 77 -4.98 -22.01 -10.43
CA ASN A 77 -5.97 -21.47 -9.51
C ASN A 77 -5.34 -20.76 -8.30
N SER A 78 -4.20 -21.25 -7.79
CA SER A 78 -3.50 -20.62 -6.68
C SER A 78 -3.15 -19.15 -7.00
N TRP A 79 -2.46 -18.89 -8.13
CA TRP A 79 -2.08 -17.52 -8.51
C TRP A 79 -3.29 -16.64 -8.79
N ARG A 80 -4.30 -17.18 -9.49
CA ARG A 80 -5.55 -16.46 -9.77
C ARG A 80 -6.25 -16.03 -8.48
N LEU A 81 -6.29 -16.91 -7.49
CA LEU A 81 -6.91 -16.63 -6.19
C LEU A 81 -6.08 -15.61 -5.40
N THR A 82 -4.75 -15.69 -5.43
CA THR A 82 -3.89 -14.66 -4.80
C THR A 82 -4.12 -13.28 -5.40
N ILE A 83 -4.18 -13.16 -6.74
CA ILE A 83 -4.48 -11.90 -7.43
C ILE A 83 -5.82 -11.35 -6.95
N LYS A 84 -6.87 -12.17 -7.01
CA LYS A 84 -8.21 -11.79 -6.56
C LYS A 84 -8.20 -11.36 -5.09
N GLU A 85 -7.51 -12.09 -4.23
CA GLU A 85 -7.43 -11.79 -2.81
C GLU A 85 -6.74 -10.44 -2.55
N GLN A 86 -5.61 -10.16 -3.21
CA GLN A 86 -4.92 -8.88 -3.01
C GLN A 86 -5.77 -7.71 -3.51
N ARG A 87 -6.46 -7.82 -4.65
CA ARG A 87 -7.42 -6.79 -5.11
C ARG A 87 -8.46 -6.47 -4.04
N ASN A 88 -9.13 -7.49 -3.50
CA ASN A 88 -10.13 -7.33 -2.44
C ASN A 88 -9.56 -6.69 -1.15
N ARG A 89 -8.30 -7.01 -0.82
CA ARG A 89 -7.63 -6.47 0.37
C ARG A 89 -7.23 -5.00 0.15
N ILE A 90 -6.69 -4.66 -1.02
CA ILE A 90 -6.33 -3.29 -1.40
C ILE A 90 -7.56 -2.40 -1.43
N GLU A 91 -8.64 -2.83 -2.09
CA GLU A 91 -9.88 -2.05 -2.17
C GLU A 91 -10.44 -1.76 -0.77
N ARG A 92 -10.50 -2.78 0.09
CA ARG A 92 -10.97 -2.63 1.48
C ARG A 92 -10.07 -1.72 2.30
N HIS A 93 -8.76 -1.78 2.07
CA HIS A 93 -7.77 -0.94 2.74
C HIS A 93 -7.96 0.53 2.36
N LEU A 94 -8.01 0.82 1.06
CA LEU A 94 -8.26 2.17 0.54
C LEU A 94 -9.64 2.73 0.91
N ARG A 95 -10.63 1.86 1.13
CA ARG A 95 -11.95 2.29 1.64
C ARG A 95 -11.89 2.79 3.09
N LYS A 96 -10.97 2.26 3.90
CA LYS A 96 -10.76 2.68 5.30
C LYS A 96 -9.73 3.81 5.44
N ASN A 97 -8.91 4.00 4.41
CA ASN A 97 -7.85 4.98 4.33
C ASN A 97 -7.89 5.72 2.98
N PRO A 98 -8.98 6.44 2.65
CA PRO A 98 -9.14 7.05 1.33
C PRO A 98 -8.09 8.12 1.01
N SER A 99 -7.52 8.80 2.01
CA SER A 99 -6.41 9.75 1.82
C SER A 99 -5.14 9.11 1.26
N LEU A 100 -4.90 7.82 1.48
CA LEU A 100 -3.76 7.10 0.87
C LEU A 100 -3.82 7.08 -0.65
N LYS A 101 -4.99 7.33 -1.26
CA LYS A 101 -5.12 7.41 -2.72
C LYS A 101 -4.24 8.51 -3.34
N ALA A 102 -3.95 9.57 -2.60
CA ALA A 102 -3.09 10.66 -3.06
C ALA A 102 -1.63 10.22 -3.25
N MET A 103 -1.24 9.09 -2.66
CA MET A 103 0.13 8.55 -2.68
C MET A 103 0.24 7.30 -3.56
N LEU A 104 -0.82 6.91 -4.28
CA LEU A 104 -0.86 5.66 -5.05
C LEU A 104 0.24 5.59 -6.10
N ASP A 105 0.48 6.66 -6.84
CA ASP A 105 1.46 6.65 -7.93
C ASP A 105 2.88 6.36 -7.40
N GLU A 106 3.29 7.02 -6.33
CA GLU A 106 4.56 6.76 -5.64
C GLU A 106 4.60 5.35 -5.06
N THR A 107 3.53 4.95 -4.35
CA THR A 107 3.44 3.62 -3.74
C THR A 107 3.53 2.49 -4.78
N ILE A 108 2.97 2.69 -5.98
CA ILE A 108 3.03 1.70 -7.07
C ILE A 108 4.46 1.59 -7.62
N VAL A 109 5.21 2.69 -7.71
CA VAL A 109 6.61 2.67 -8.18
C VAL A 109 7.45 1.81 -7.22
N ASP A 110 7.35 2.06 -5.92
CA ASP A 110 8.09 1.30 -4.91
C ASP A 110 7.65 -0.16 -4.89
N ALA A 111 6.34 -0.41 -4.87
CA ALA A 111 5.78 -1.76 -4.89
C ALA A 111 6.16 -2.55 -6.15
N TYR A 112 6.28 -1.90 -7.31
CA TYR A 112 6.70 -2.54 -8.55
C TYR A 112 8.18 -2.93 -8.52
N SER A 113 9.05 -2.03 -8.01
CA SER A 113 10.47 -2.34 -7.80
C SER A 113 10.65 -3.59 -6.94
N ASP A 114 9.93 -3.68 -5.83
CA ASP A 114 9.95 -4.87 -4.96
C ASP A 114 9.36 -6.12 -5.64
N ALA A 115 8.31 -5.93 -6.45
CA ALA A 115 7.69 -7.01 -7.20
C ALA A 115 8.63 -7.62 -8.25
N LEU A 116 9.51 -6.82 -8.87
CA LEU A 116 10.54 -7.30 -9.81
C LEU A 116 11.54 -8.22 -9.10
N ILE A 117 12.03 -7.83 -7.93
CA ILE A 117 12.93 -8.65 -7.11
C ILE A 117 12.25 -9.97 -6.72
N GLY A 118 10.98 -9.89 -6.31
CA GLY A 118 10.16 -11.06 -6.02
C GLY A 118 9.98 -11.97 -7.25
N ALA A 119 9.76 -11.37 -8.42
CA ALA A 119 9.52 -12.10 -9.66
C ALA A 119 10.78 -12.82 -10.11
N GLU A 120 11.92 -12.15 -10.19
CA GLU A 120 13.22 -12.77 -10.50
C GLU A 120 13.48 -13.97 -9.57
N ARG A 121 13.30 -13.78 -8.26
CA ARG A 121 13.51 -14.84 -7.26
C ARG A 121 12.58 -16.04 -7.44
N GLU A 122 11.30 -15.81 -7.76
CA GLU A 122 10.30 -16.89 -7.83
C GLU A 122 10.20 -17.54 -9.21
N THR A 123 10.49 -16.81 -10.29
CA THR A 123 10.42 -17.33 -11.65
C THR A 123 11.76 -17.87 -12.14
N GLY A 124 12.88 -17.42 -11.55
CA GLY A 124 14.23 -17.69 -12.04
C GLY A 124 14.55 -17.00 -13.37
N LEU A 125 13.73 -16.03 -13.79
CA LEU A 125 13.96 -15.23 -14.99
C LEU A 125 14.76 -13.99 -14.59
N PRO A 126 15.76 -13.56 -15.38
CA PRO A 126 16.53 -12.38 -15.05
C PRO A 126 15.63 -11.14 -15.03
N GLU A 127 15.93 -10.17 -14.16
CA GLU A 127 15.17 -8.92 -14.01
C GLU A 127 14.91 -8.22 -15.37
N THR A 128 15.88 -8.29 -16.30
CA THR A 128 15.78 -7.72 -17.66
C THR A 128 14.68 -8.33 -18.54
N THR A 129 14.07 -9.43 -18.12
CA THR A 129 12.90 -10.04 -18.79
C THR A 129 11.64 -9.21 -18.56
N PHE A 130 11.56 -8.53 -17.43
CA PHE A 130 10.40 -7.77 -17.02
C PHE A 130 10.50 -6.31 -17.50
N PRO A 131 9.37 -5.62 -17.71
CA PRO A 131 9.38 -4.19 -18.01
C PRO A 131 10.01 -3.41 -16.85
N LYS A 132 10.84 -2.42 -17.18
CA LYS A 132 11.52 -1.59 -16.17
C LYS A 132 10.53 -0.79 -15.31
N ASP A 133 9.48 -0.29 -15.94
CA ASP A 133 8.40 0.45 -15.28
C ASP A 133 7.11 -0.38 -15.30
N CYS A 134 6.21 -0.14 -14.33
CA CYS A 134 4.94 -0.85 -14.25
C CYS A 134 4.12 -0.64 -15.54
N PRO A 135 3.80 -1.70 -16.30
CA PRO A 135 3.09 -1.55 -17.58
C PRO A 135 1.57 -1.40 -17.42
N TRP A 136 1.05 -1.43 -16.20
CA TRP A 136 -0.37 -1.43 -15.91
C TRP A 136 -0.74 -0.21 -15.06
N SER A 137 -1.83 0.47 -15.43
CA SER A 137 -2.41 1.48 -14.55
C SER A 137 -3.01 0.83 -13.29
N PHE A 138 -3.26 1.64 -12.26
CA PHE A 138 -3.95 1.19 -11.06
C PHE A 138 -5.32 0.56 -11.39
N ASP A 139 -6.10 1.21 -12.25
CA ASP A 139 -7.42 0.70 -12.65
C ASP A 139 -7.30 -0.66 -13.36
N GLN A 140 -6.31 -0.84 -14.23
CA GLN A 140 -6.07 -2.12 -14.91
C GLN A 140 -5.68 -3.22 -13.93
N MET A 141 -4.70 -2.97 -13.05
CA MET A 141 -4.25 -4.00 -12.11
C MET A 141 -5.33 -4.40 -11.11
N MET A 142 -6.28 -3.49 -10.81
CA MET A 142 -7.39 -3.71 -9.89
C MET A 142 -8.64 -4.33 -10.53
N ASP A 143 -8.77 -4.33 -11.85
CA ASP A 143 -9.90 -4.92 -12.56
C ASP A 143 -9.93 -6.46 -12.38
N ASP A 144 -11.04 -6.98 -11.86
CA ASP A 144 -11.27 -8.42 -11.63
C ASP A 144 -11.16 -9.27 -12.90
N GLY A 145 -11.51 -8.71 -14.06
CA GLY A 145 -11.40 -9.34 -15.38
C GLY A 145 -10.00 -9.24 -15.98
N PHE A 146 -9.12 -8.41 -15.43
CA PHE A 146 -7.78 -8.21 -15.98
C PHE A 146 -6.81 -9.30 -15.54
N LEU A 147 -6.24 -10.00 -16.51
CA LEU A 147 -5.11 -10.91 -16.38
C LEU A 147 -4.17 -10.67 -17.57
N PRO A 148 -2.91 -10.31 -17.36
CA PRO A 148 -2.04 -9.89 -18.46
C PRO A 148 -1.74 -11.07 -19.38
N GLU A 149 -2.02 -10.89 -20.67
CA GLU A 149 -1.58 -11.82 -21.71
C GLU A 149 -0.04 -11.82 -21.82
N ALA A 150 0.52 -12.92 -22.32
CA ALA A 150 1.97 -13.09 -22.46
C ALA A 150 2.53 -12.12 -23.51
#